data_AF-A0A1S3QK27-F1
#
_entry.id   AF-A0A1S3QK27-F1
#
_cell.length_a   1.000
_cell.length_b   1.000
_cell.length_c   1.000
_cell.angle_alpha   90.00
_cell.angle_beta   90.00
_cell.angle_gamma   90.00
#
_symmetry.space_group_name_H-M   'P 1'
#
loop_
_entity.id
_entity.type
_entity.pdbx_description
1 polymer ?
#
loop_
_entity_poly.entity_id
_entity_poly.type
_entity_poly.pdbx_seq_one_letter_code
_entity_poly.pdbx_strand_id
1 'polypeptide(L)'
;MNLDSQSLLYYHWDCVTTSKGPLYCSSLNFGLGSSGPVLGIPGSELQADVEYTFRLTVRKEGIAPESTTQTVSTHAHTDRP
;
A
#
# COMPACT_ATOMS: atom_id res chain seq x y z
N MET A 1 23.90 -25.77 9.55
CA MET A 1 22.83 -25.34 8.63
C MET A 1 22.49 -23.92 9.03
N ASN A 2 22.99 -22.93 8.30
CA ASN A 2 22.76 -21.52 8.62
C ASN A 2 21.32 -21.17 8.21
N LEU A 3 20.44 -20.97 9.18
CA LEU A 3 19.03 -20.64 8.95
C LEU A 3 18.85 -19.18 8.48
N ASP A 4 19.94 -18.39 8.48
CA ASP A 4 19.95 -16.95 8.18
C ASP A 4 20.08 -16.63 6.69
N SER A 5 20.13 -17.64 5.80
CA SER A 5 20.11 -17.43 4.35
C SER A 5 18.69 -17.42 3.76
N GLN A 6 17.65 -17.20 4.56
CA GLN A 6 16.39 -16.72 4.02
C GLN A 6 16.65 -15.31 3.49
N SER A 7 16.80 -15.19 2.18
CA SER A 7 17.05 -13.90 1.55
C SER A 7 15.93 -12.94 1.96
N LEU A 8 16.24 -11.95 2.80
CA LEU A 8 15.23 -11.01 3.28
C LEU A 8 14.67 -10.26 2.08
N LEU A 9 13.37 -10.46 1.83
CA LEU A 9 12.62 -9.67 0.87
C LEU A 9 12.31 -8.33 1.51
N TYR A 10 12.63 -7.25 0.80
CA TYR A 10 12.32 -5.89 1.22
C TYR A 10 11.06 -5.44 0.48
N TYR A 11 10.06 -5.03 1.24
CA TYR A 11 8.79 -4.54 0.70
C TYR A 11 8.73 -3.03 0.85
N HIS A 12 8.15 -2.37 -0.13
CA HIS A 12 7.91 -0.94 -0.07
C HIS A 12 6.57 -0.61 -0.71
N TRP A 13 5.73 0.05 0.06
CA TRP A 13 4.43 0.54 -0.40
C TRP A 13 4.44 2.04 -0.65
N ASP A 14 3.90 2.45 -1.79
CA ASP A 14 3.68 3.83 -2.18
C ASP A 14 2.19 4.05 -2.55
N CYS A 15 1.65 5.25 -2.31
CA CYS A 15 0.44 5.70 -3.01
C CYS A 15 0.86 6.41 -4.30
N VAL A 16 0.36 5.92 -5.43
CA VAL A 16 0.68 6.42 -6.77
C VAL A 16 -0.22 7.58 -7.13
N THR A 17 -1.52 7.40 -6.94
CA THR A 17 -2.54 8.40 -7.22
C THR A 17 -3.84 8.07 -6.53
N THR A 18 -4.75 9.05 -6.49
CA THR A 18 -6.14 8.85 -6.10
C THR A 18 -7.07 9.46 -7.16
N SER A 19 -8.36 9.13 -7.12
CA SER A 19 -9.37 9.80 -7.96
C SER A 19 -9.50 11.31 -7.68
N LYS A 20 -9.04 11.77 -6.50
CA LYS A 20 -8.96 13.18 -6.12
C LYS A 20 -7.64 13.84 -6.52
N GLY A 21 -6.74 13.08 -7.14
CA GLY A 21 -5.42 13.52 -7.57
C GLY A 21 -4.28 12.98 -6.70
N PRO A 22 -3.04 13.10 -7.19
CA PRO A 22 -1.86 12.52 -6.55
C PRO A 22 -1.48 13.23 -5.24
N LEU A 23 -1.81 14.51 -5.08
CA LEU A 23 -1.58 15.24 -3.82
C LEU A 23 -2.38 14.67 -2.65
N TYR A 24 -3.48 13.98 -2.92
CA TYR A 24 -4.28 13.32 -1.88
C TYR A 24 -3.60 12.06 -1.32
N CYS A 25 -2.54 11.56 -1.95
CA CYS A 25 -1.71 10.51 -1.37
C CYS A 25 -0.96 10.99 -0.12
N SER A 26 -0.62 12.29 -0.01
CA SER A 26 0.13 12.81 1.13
C SER A 26 -0.69 12.93 2.41
N SER A 27 -2.04 12.87 2.32
CA SER A 27 -2.90 12.82 3.50
C SER A 27 -3.02 11.44 4.12
N LEU A 28 -2.55 10.39 3.43
CA LEU A 28 -2.51 9.03 3.97
C LEU A 28 -1.25 8.86 4.81
N ASN A 29 -1.41 8.51 6.08
CA ASN A 29 -0.30 8.04 6.90
C ASN A 29 -0.24 6.53 6.72
N PHE A 30 0.62 6.06 5.82
CA PHE A 30 0.92 4.62 5.74
C PHE A 30 1.31 4.15 7.13
N GLY A 31 0.52 3.23 7.69
CA GLY A 31 0.80 2.69 9.02
C GLY A 31 2.22 2.15 9.09
N LEU A 32 2.74 1.93 10.30
CA LEU A 32 4.10 1.47 10.65
C LEU A 32 4.55 0.14 9.96
N GLY A 33 3.82 -0.39 8.98
CA GLY A 33 4.04 -1.63 8.24
C GLY A 33 4.37 -1.48 6.74
N SER A 34 4.77 -0.31 6.23
CA SER A 34 5.15 -0.13 4.81
C SER A 34 6.33 -1.00 4.36
N SER A 35 7.05 -1.61 5.30
CA SER A 35 8.18 -2.52 5.08
C SER A 35 7.81 -4.00 4.99
N GLY A 36 6.53 -4.34 5.20
CA GLY A 36 6.01 -5.70 5.14
C GLY A 36 5.21 -6.01 3.87
N PRO A 37 4.88 -7.29 3.63
CA PRO A 37 4.12 -7.71 2.46
C PRO A 37 2.66 -7.23 2.47
N VAL A 38 2.15 -6.77 3.63
CA VAL A 38 0.76 -6.35 3.82
C VAL A 38 0.72 -4.88 4.22
N LEU A 39 -0.03 -4.08 3.47
CA LEU A 39 -0.31 -2.69 3.80
C LEU A 39 -1.61 -2.57 4.59
N GLY A 40 -1.52 -2.16 5.85
CA GLY A 40 -2.69 -1.80 6.67
C GLY A 40 -2.91 -0.29 6.65
N ILE A 41 -4.12 0.13 6.29
CA ILE A 41 -4.55 1.54 6.35
C ILE A 41 -5.81 1.62 7.22
N PRO A 42 -5.81 2.43 8.30
CA PRO A 42 -7.01 2.64 9.10
C PRO A 42 -8.14 3.22 8.24
N GLY A 43 -9.36 2.70 8.40
CA GLY A 43 -10.52 3.23 7.69
C GLY A 43 -10.78 4.72 7.97
N SER A 44 -10.36 5.24 9.12
CA SER A 44 -10.43 6.66 9.47
C SER A 44 -9.55 7.57 8.60
N GLU A 45 -8.53 7.01 7.94
CA GLU A 45 -7.67 7.74 7.01
C GLU A 45 -8.18 7.69 5.56
N LEU A 46 -9.10 6.76 5.29
CA LEU A 46 -9.73 6.60 3.99
C LEU A 46 -10.99 7.45 3.93
N GLN A 47 -11.16 8.15 2.81
CA GLN A 47 -12.34 8.94 2.56
C GLN A 47 -13.29 8.18 1.64
N ALA A 48 -14.58 8.17 1.96
CA ALA A 48 -15.62 7.54 1.15
C ALA A 48 -15.63 8.06 -0.30
N ASP A 49 -15.99 7.15 -1.22
CA ASP A 49 -16.13 7.39 -2.65
C ASP A 49 -14.84 7.89 -3.31
N VAL A 50 -13.69 7.54 -2.74
CA VAL A 50 -12.36 7.79 -3.29
C VAL A 50 -11.75 6.46 -3.75
N GLU A 51 -11.16 6.49 -4.94
CA GLU A 51 -10.35 5.41 -5.46
C GLU A 51 -8.88 5.71 -5.19
N TYR A 52 -8.16 4.74 -4.65
CA TYR A 52 -6.75 4.84 -4.30
C TYR A 52 -5.95 3.80 -5.06
N THR A 53 -4.85 4.21 -5.69
CA THR A 53 -3.91 3.29 -6.34
C THR A 53 -2.62 3.24 -5.56
N PHE A 54 -2.29 2.06 -5.06
CA PHE A 54 -1.06 1.77 -4.33
C PHE A 54 -0.10 0.94 -5.18
N ARG A 55 1.20 1.08 -4.95
CA ARG A 55 2.24 0.26 -5.58
C ARG A 55 3.02 -0.47 -4.50
N LEU A 56 3.15 -1.78 -4.66
CA LEU A 56 4.11 -2.59 -3.91
C LEU A 56 5.35 -2.79 -4.77
N THR A 57 6.51 -2.45 -4.24
CA THR A 57 7.81 -2.82 -4.78
C THR A 57 8.44 -3.87 -3.88
N VAL A 58 8.85 -5.00 -4.45
CA VAL A 58 9.58 -6.07 -3.76
C VAL A 58 11.01 -6.09 -4.25
N ARG A 59 11.97 -6.07 -3.32
CA ARG A 59 13.40 -6.10 -3.62
C ARG A 59 14.06 -7.27 -2.92
N LYS A 60 15.06 -7.85 -3.57
CA LYS A 60 15.92 -8.88 -3.03
C LYS A 60 17.34 -8.62 -3.51
N GLU A 61 18.32 -8.80 -2.64
CA GLU A 61 19.73 -8.59 -2.98
C GLU A 61 20.12 -9.46 -4.20
N GLY A 62 20.78 -8.84 -5.18
CA GLY A 62 21.20 -9.50 -6.42
C GLY A 62 20.07 -9.83 -7.41
N ILE A 63 18.82 -9.42 -7.16
CA ILE A 63 17.69 -9.60 -8.10
C ILE A 63 17.09 -8.23 -8.44
N ALA A 64 16.72 -8.04 -9.70
CA ALA A 64 16.02 -6.82 -10.12
C ALA A 64 14.70 -6.65 -9.33
N PRO A 65 14.42 -5.45 -8.79
CA PRO A 65 13.15 -5.18 -8.13
C PRO A 65 11.95 -5.42 -9.05
N GLU A 66 10.88 -5.97 -8.48
CA GLU A 66 9.59 -6.09 -9.16
C GLU A 66 8.56 -5.19 -8.48
N SER A 67 7.60 -4.69 -9.26
CA SER A 67 6.53 -3.86 -8.71
C SER A 67 5.18 -4.21 -9.29
N THR A 68 4.14 -4.06 -8.49
CA THR A 68 2.75 -4.24 -8.88
C THR A 68 1.88 -3.13 -8.30
N THR A 69 0.78 -2.81 -8.96
CA THR A 69 -0.18 -1.80 -8.53
C THR A 69 -1.50 -2.42 -8.15
N GLN A 70 -2.12 -1.90 -7.10
CA GLN A 70 -3.44 -2.32 -6.62
C GLN A 70 -4.31 -1.08 -6.45
N THR A 71 -5.50 -1.12 -7.03
CA THR A 71 -6.48 -0.05 -6.97
C THR A 71 -7.66 -0.48 -6.10
N VAL A 72 -8.01 0.36 -5.13
CA VAL A 72 -9.07 0.11 -4.16
C VAL A 72 -10.04 1.27 -4.16
N SER A 73 -11.33 0.98 -4.31
CA SER A 73 -12.41 1.97 -4.18
C SER A 73 -13.03 1.86 -2.80
N THR A 74 -13.20 3.01 -2.15
CA THR A 74 -13.94 3.11 -0.90
C THR A 74 -15.39 3.49 -1.21
N HIS A 75 -16.33 2.96 -0.44
CA HIS A 75 -17.74 3.30 -0.59
C HIS A 75 -18.22 3.98 0.68
N ALA A 76 -19.07 5.00 0.53
CA ALA A 76 -19.81 5.52 1.67
C ALA A 76 -20.61 4.39 2.32
N HIS A 77 -20.52 4.26 3.64
CA HIS A 77 -21.45 3.43 4.38
C HIS A 77 -22.82 4.10 4.31
N THR A 78 -23.64 3.67 3.36
CA THR A 78 -25.05 4.00 3.36
C THR A 78 -25.70 3.13 4.42
N ASP A 79 -25.90 3.70 5.62
CA ASP A 79 -26.84 3.13 6.59
C ASP A 79 -28.18 3.03 5.88
N ARG A 80 -28.55 1.80 5.48
CA ARG A 80 -29.85 1.53 4.88
C ARG A 80 -30.86 1.59 6.03
N PRO A 81 -31.84 2.50 6.00
CA PRO A 81 -32.87 2.57 7.04
C PRO A 81 -33.73 1.31 7.09
#